data_AF-A0AA35ZR17-F1
#
_entry.id   AF-A0AA35ZR17-F1
#
_cell.length_a   1.000
_cell.length_b   1.000
_cell.length_c   1.000
_cell.angle_alpha   90.00
_cell.angle_beta   90.00
_cell.angle_gamma   90.00
#
_symmetry.space_group_name_H-M   'P 1'
#
loop_
_entity.id
_entity.type
_entity.pdbx_description
1 polymer ?
#
loop_
_entity_poly.entity_id
_entity_poly.type
_entity_poly.pdbx_seq_one_letter_code
_entity_poly.pdbx_strand_id
1 'polypeptide(L)'
;MRWTGLGSATLINSSSLINDVASLKTLIGAFNRTIRLYAWTCPLSSDGYYTVDLFWERINGPTTPYWGVKISWSKDVPIKGNCFVWRANFNRISTASALIKQGVRINSAQCGHCRSGEEDIGHLFT
;
A
#
# COMPACT_ATOMS: atom_id res chain seq x y z
N MET A 1 -50.07 -1.71 -39.48
CA MET A 1 -50.09 -0.24 -39.34
C MET A 1 -48.76 0.30 -39.84
N ARG A 2 -48.77 0.99 -40.98
CA ARG A 2 -47.60 1.57 -41.66
C ARG A 2 -47.48 3.02 -41.18
N TRP A 3 -46.31 3.42 -40.66
CA TRP A 3 -46.00 4.82 -40.43
C TRP A 3 -45.05 5.29 -41.52
N THR A 4 -45.56 6.13 -42.41
CA THR A 4 -44.77 7.02 -43.29
C THR A 4 -44.78 8.39 -42.65
N GLY A 5 -43.61 8.90 -42.26
CA GLY A 5 -43.44 10.26 -41.80
C GLY A 5 -42.06 10.75 -42.21
N LEU A 6 -42.00 11.48 -43.32
CA LEU A 6 -40.85 12.31 -43.68
C LEU A 6 -40.71 13.40 -42.61
N GLY A 7 -39.67 13.30 -41.79
CA GLY A 7 -39.15 14.39 -40.96
C GLY A 7 -37.76 14.75 -41.46
N SER A 8 -37.63 15.96 -42.00
CA SER A 8 -36.41 16.53 -42.57
C SER A 8 -35.23 16.42 -41.59
N ALA A 9 -34.20 15.64 -41.94
CA ALA A 9 -32.96 15.57 -41.17
C ALA A 9 -32.19 16.89 -41.36
N THR A 10 -32.23 17.76 -40.36
CA THR A 10 -31.34 18.91 -40.28
C THR A 10 -29.91 18.39 -40.13
N LEU A 11 -29.06 18.75 -41.10
CA LEU A 11 -27.61 18.53 -41.04
C LEU A 11 -27.05 19.38 -39.89
N ILE A 12 -26.96 18.81 -38.70
CA ILE A 12 -26.20 19.40 -37.60
C ILE A 12 -24.73 19.36 -38.04
N ASN A 13 -24.17 20.55 -38.26
CA ASN A 13 -22.80 20.78 -38.71
C ASN A 13 -21.82 19.99 -37.81
N SER A 14 -21.23 18.94 -38.37
CA SER A 14 -20.51 17.87 -37.67
C SER A 14 -19.08 18.24 -37.23
N SER A 15 -18.69 19.51 -37.40
CA SER A 15 -17.33 19.99 -37.11
C SER A 15 -17.00 20.00 -35.61
N SER A 16 -17.97 20.25 -34.72
CA SER A 16 -17.77 20.19 -33.27
C SER A 16 -17.50 18.76 -32.79
N LEU A 17 -18.28 17.79 -33.26
CA LEU A 17 -18.11 16.38 -32.93
C LEU A 17 -16.78 15.82 -33.45
N ILE A 18 -16.31 16.26 -34.61
CA ILE A 18 -15.00 15.87 -35.16
C ILE A 18 -13.87 16.40 -34.28
N ASN A 19 -13.99 17.63 -33.75
CA ASN A 19 -13.01 18.23 -32.85
C ASN A 19 -12.98 17.51 -31.49
N ASP A 20 -14.13 17.06 -30.98
CA ASP A 20 -14.22 16.30 -29.73
C ASP A 20 -13.55 14.93 -29.86
N VAL A 21 -13.79 14.22 -30.97
CA VAL A 21 -13.14 12.92 -31.25
C VAL A 21 -11.63 13.07 -31.42
N ALA A 22 -11.17 14.15 -32.06
CA ALA A 22 -9.74 14.45 -32.21
C ALA A 22 -9.08 14.68 -30.84
N SER A 23 -9.74 15.45 -29.97
CA SER A 23 -9.28 15.73 -28.60
C SER A 23 -9.23 14.47 -27.73
N LEU A 24 -10.19 13.57 -27.90
CA LEU A 24 -10.24 12.30 -27.19
C LEU A 24 -9.08 11.37 -27.59
N LYS A 25 -8.75 11.33 -28.89
CA LYS A 25 -7.61 10.54 -29.40
C LYS A 25 -6.26 11.04 -28.85
N THR A 26 -6.07 12.35 -28.74
CA THR A 26 -4.85 12.93 -28.16
C THR A 26 -4.75 12.67 -26.66
N LEU A 27 -5.86 12.74 -25.92
CA LEU A 27 -5.88 12.40 -24.49
C LEU A 27 -5.59 10.92 -24.24
N ILE A 28 -6.19 10.01 -25.01
CA ILE A 28 -5.89 8.57 -24.92
C ILE A 28 -4.43 8.30 -25.25
N GLY A 29 -3.88 8.96 -26.29
CA GLY A 29 -2.46 8.84 -26.64
C GLY A 29 -1.53 9.33 -25.53
N ALA A 30 -1.85 10.45 -24.89
CA ALA A 30 -1.11 10.95 -23.74
C ALA A 30 -1.20 10.00 -22.53
N PHE A 31 -2.40 9.53 -22.21
CA PHE A 31 -2.66 8.61 -21.11
C PHE A 31 -1.94 7.26 -21.27
N ASN A 32 -1.88 6.72 -22.49
CA ASN A 32 -1.15 5.47 -22.76
C ASN A 32 0.37 5.66 -22.63
N ARG A 33 0.91 6.82 -23.03
CA ARG A 33 2.33 7.14 -22.83
C ARG A 33 2.68 7.24 -21.35
N THR A 34 1.82 7.88 -20.57
CA THR A 34 2.02 8.01 -19.13
C THR A 34 1.90 6.62 -18.47
N ILE A 35 0.95 5.75 -18.85
CA ILE A 35 0.89 4.33 -18.40
C ILE A 35 2.20 3.58 -18.58
N ARG A 36 2.86 3.76 -19.72
CA ARG A 36 4.16 3.13 -19.98
C ARG A 36 5.29 3.67 -19.08
N LEU A 37 5.21 4.92 -18.63
CA LEU A 37 6.20 5.53 -17.73
C LEU A 37 6.03 5.11 -16.25
N TYR A 38 4.83 4.70 -15.85
CA TYR A 38 4.54 4.15 -14.52
C TYR A 38 4.16 2.67 -14.55
N ALA A 39 4.66 1.95 -15.56
CA ALA A 39 4.65 0.49 -15.55
C ALA A 39 5.44 0.03 -14.32
N TRP A 40 4.76 -0.66 -13.39
CA TRP A 40 5.37 -1.17 -12.17
C TRP A 40 6.37 -2.27 -12.56
N THR A 41 7.66 -1.95 -12.58
CA THR A 41 8.72 -2.93 -12.84
C THR A 41 9.19 -3.51 -11.52
N CYS A 42 9.20 -4.84 -11.44
CA CYS A 42 9.70 -5.53 -10.27
C CYS A 42 11.24 -5.49 -10.28
N PRO A 43 11.91 -4.90 -9.27
CA PRO A 43 13.37 -4.85 -9.21
C PRO A 43 14.00 -6.21 -8.87
N LEU A 44 13.17 -7.23 -8.60
CA LEU A 44 13.62 -8.59 -8.32
C LEU A 44 13.91 -9.39 -9.59
N SER A 45 13.44 -8.92 -10.75
CA SER A 45 13.61 -9.60 -12.03
C SER A 45 14.30 -8.71 -13.05
N SER A 46 15.19 -9.28 -13.86
CA SER A 46 15.86 -8.57 -14.96
C SER A 46 14.90 -8.19 -16.08
N ASP A 47 13.77 -8.90 -16.22
CA ASP A 47 12.73 -8.61 -17.20
C ASP A 47 11.65 -7.63 -16.70
N GLY A 48 11.73 -7.22 -15.42
CA GLY A 48 10.80 -6.31 -14.77
C GLY A 48 9.46 -6.94 -14.38
N TYR A 49 9.22 -8.24 -14.60
CA TYR A 49 7.99 -8.91 -14.17
C TYR A 49 8.14 -9.52 -12.78
N TYR A 50 7.03 -9.54 -12.02
CA TYR A 50 6.99 -10.21 -10.73
C TYR A 50 6.64 -11.70 -10.92
N THR A 51 7.46 -12.59 -10.35
CA THR A 51 7.12 -14.00 -10.18
C THR A 51 7.26 -14.38 -8.71
N VAL A 52 6.39 -15.31 -8.28
CA VAL A 52 6.39 -15.81 -6.89
C VAL A 52 7.70 -16.53 -6.57
N ASP A 53 8.31 -17.19 -7.56
CA ASP A 53 9.57 -17.92 -7.41
C ASP A 53 10.75 -16.99 -7.09
N LEU A 54 10.87 -15.85 -7.77
CA LEU A 54 11.92 -14.86 -7.50
C LEU A 54 11.76 -14.23 -6.10
N PHE A 55 10.52 -14.02 -5.67
CA PHE A 55 10.24 -13.54 -4.32
C PHE A 55 10.63 -14.58 -3.26
N TRP A 56 10.30 -15.85 -3.49
CA TRP A 56 10.70 -16.94 -2.60
C TRP A 56 12.21 -17.12 -2.54
N GLU A 57 12.90 -17.04 -3.67
CA GLU A 57 14.36 -17.08 -3.71
C GLU A 57 14.98 -15.92 -2.94
N ARG A 58 14.41 -14.72 -3.03
CA ARG A 58 14.88 -13.55 -2.25
C ARG A 58 14.69 -13.72 -0.75
N ILE A 59 13.60 -14.35 -0.32
CA ILE A 59 13.29 -14.58 1.10
C ILE A 59 14.11 -15.73 1.68
N ASN A 60 14.22 -16.84 0.93
CA ASN A 60 14.85 -18.08 1.40
C ASN A 60 16.31 -18.21 0.98
N GLY A 61 16.80 -17.33 0.10
CA GLY A 61 18.19 -17.28 -0.30
C GLY A 61 19.11 -16.98 0.88
N PRO A 62 20.44 -17.12 0.71
CA PRO A 62 21.40 -16.91 1.77
C PRO A 62 21.25 -15.47 2.30
N THR A 63 20.64 -15.35 3.48
CA THR A 63 20.42 -14.07 4.15
C THR A 63 21.78 -13.41 4.37
N THR A 64 21.91 -12.15 3.95
CA THR A 64 23.00 -11.30 4.42
C THR A 64 23.09 -11.40 5.94
N PRO A 65 24.29 -11.38 6.56
CA PRO A 65 24.43 -11.51 8.00
C PRO A 65 23.47 -10.55 8.70
N TYR A 66 22.48 -11.12 9.39
CA TYR A 66 21.43 -10.35 10.02
C TYR A 66 21.99 -9.72 11.31
N TRP A 67 22.14 -8.40 11.31
CA TRP A 67 22.73 -7.65 12.42
C TRP A 67 21.73 -7.30 13.54
N GLY A 68 20.61 -8.02 13.65
CA GLY A 68 19.54 -7.72 14.60
C GLY A 68 19.29 -8.81 15.64
N VAL A 69 18.28 -8.60 16.48
CA VAL A 69 17.85 -9.57 17.50
C VAL A 69 17.11 -10.72 16.85
N LYS A 70 17.69 -11.93 16.89
CA LYS A 70 17.04 -13.14 16.40
C LYS A 70 15.95 -13.58 17.39
N ILE A 71 14.68 -13.48 16.96
CA ILE A 71 13.53 -13.93 17.75
C ILE A 71 13.18 -15.36 17.32
N SER A 72 13.24 -16.31 18.25
CA SER A 72 12.75 -17.67 18.03
C SER A 72 11.23 -17.71 18.10
N TRP A 73 10.61 -18.26 17.07
CA TRP A 73 9.17 -18.50 17.06
C TRP A 73 8.87 -19.76 17.87
N SER A 74 8.02 -19.66 18.89
CA SER A 74 7.60 -20.83 19.66
C SER A 74 6.41 -21.51 18.99
N LYS A 75 6.42 -22.84 18.89
CA LYS A 75 5.28 -23.62 18.39
C LYS A 75 4.17 -23.78 19.44
N ASP A 76 4.50 -23.55 20.71
CA ASP A 76 3.58 -23.74 21.83
C ASP A 76 2.65 -22.55 22.04
N VAL A 77 2.94 -21.42 21.38
CA VAL A 77 2.17 -20.18 21.46
C VAL A 77 1.43 -19.96 20.14
N PRO A 78 0.16 -19.49 20.16
CA PRO A 78 -0.53 -19.08 18.95
C PRO A 78 0.28 -18.07 18.14
N ILE A 79 0.15 -18.09 16.81
CA ILE A 79 0.87 -17.19 15.91
C ILE A 79 0.74 -15.72 16.31
N LYS A 80 -0.45 -15.31 16.81
CA LYS A 80 -0.70 -13.95 17.30
C LYS A 80 0.21 -13.56 18.47
N GLY A 81 0.50 -14.50 19.38
CA GLY A 81 1.41 -14.27 20.50
C GLY A 81 2.85 -14.08 20.04
N ASN A 82 3.33 -14.93 19.12
CA ASN A 82 4.65 -14.74 18.53
C ASN A 82 4.75 -13.40 17.77
N CYS A 83 3.74 -13.03 16.98
CA CYS A 83 3.70 -11.73 16.31
C CYS A 83 3.73 -10.56 17.30
N PHE A 84 3.05 -10.70 18.45
CA PHE A 84 3.05 -9.70 19.49
C PHE A 84 4.43 -9.52 20.13
N VAL A 85 5.08 -10.62 20.51
CA VAL A 85 6.45 -10.60 21.06
C VAL A 85 7.43 -10.01 20.04
N TRP A 86 7.30 -10.39 18.76
CA TRP A 86 8.08 -9.80 17.69
C TRP A 86 7.89 -8.28 17.63
N ARG A 87 6.64 -7.79 17.63
CA ARG A 87 6.37 -6.34 17.66
C ARG A 87 6.92 -5.65 18.91
N ALA A 88 6.82 -6.29 20.07
CA ALA A 88 7.33 -5.75 21.33
C ALA A 88 8.84 -5.51 21.25
N ASN A 89 9.58 -6.52 20.79
CA ASN A 89 11.04 -6.49 20.75
C ASN A 89 11.61 -5.45 19.76
N PHE A 90 10.85 -5.11 18.72
CA PHE A 90 11.22 -4.06 17.77
C PHE A 90 10.69 -2.67 18.12
N ASN A 91 10.14 -2.48 19.32
CA ASN A 91 9.48 -1.24 19.75
C ASN A 91 8.35 -0.77 18.80
N ARG A 92 7.59 -1.75 18.27
CA ARG A 92 6.50 -1.55 17.29
C ARG A 92 5.11 -1.77 17.90
N ILE A 93 5.00 -1.75 19.22
CA ILE A 93 3.70 -1.69 19.89
C ILE A 93 3.26 -0.22 19.93
N SER A 94 1.98 0.02 19.69
CA SER A 94 1.37 1.35 19.70
C SER A 94 1.17 1.85 21.14
N THR A 95 2.27 2.07 21.86
CA THR A 95 2.24 2.71 23.17
C THR A 95 1.99 4.21 23.02
N ALA A 96 1.45 4.88 24.04
CA ALA A 96 1.23 6.33 23.98
C ALA A 96 2.53 7.10 23.62
N SER A 97 3.66 6.71 24.20
CA SER A 97 4.98 7.29 23.87
C SER A 97 5.41 7.04 22.41
N ALA A 98 5.17 5.83 21.88
CA ALA A 98 5.50 5.50 20.49
C ALA A 98 4.61 6.26 19.49
N LEU A 99 3.33 6.42 19.81
CA LEU A 99 2.39 7.17 18.98
C LEU A 99 2.73 8.66 18.94
N ILE A 100 3.12 9.27 20.07
CA ILE A 100 3.59 10.65 20.13
C ILE A 100 4.86 10.83 19.27
N LYS A 101 5.82 9.89 19.35
CA LYS A 101 7.02 9.90 18.50
C LYS A 101 6.70 9.80 17.00
N GLN A 102 5.58 9.16 16.65
CA GLN A 102 5.09 9.07 15.27
C GLN A 102 4.26 10.29 14.84
N GLY A 103 4.13 11.32 15.70
CA GLY A 103 3.39 12.55 15.40
C GLY A 103 1.88 12.43 15.59
N VAL A 104 1.39 11.35 16.20
CA VAL A 104 -0.02 11.23 16.57
C VAL A 104 -0.29 12.14 17.78
N ARG A 105 -1.29 13.01 17.65
CA ARG A 105 -1.68 13.94 18.72
C ARG A 105 -2.44 13.19 19.81
N ILE A 106 -1.79 12.97 20.94
CA ILE A 106 -2.37 12.35 22.14
C ILE A 106 -2.21 13.33 23.29
N ASN A 107 -3.21 13.40 24.17
CA ASN A 107 -3.26 14.39 25.25
C ASN A 107 -2.23 14.13 26.38
N SER A 108 -1.80 12.89 26.55
CA SER A 108 -0.83 12.49 27.58
C SER A 108 -0.09 11.22 27.14
N ALA A 109 1.21 11.15 27.47
CA ALA A 109 2.01 9.95 27.30
C ALA A 109 1.86 8.97 28.48
N GLN A 110 1.03 9.29 29.48
CA GLN A 110 0.85 8.46 30.67
C GLN A 110 0.15 7.14 30.34
N CYS A 111 0.59 6.09 31.01
CA CYS A 111 -0.01 4.76 30.97
C CYS A 111 -1.46 4.80 31.44
N GLY A 112 -2.38 4.42 30.55
CA GLY A 112 -3.81 4.36 30.89
C GLY A 112 -4.14 3.35 32.00
N HIS A 113 -3.25 2.38 32.25
CA HIS A 113 -3.47 1.32 33.23
C HIS A 113 -3.11 1.76 34.66
N CYS A 114 -1.88 2.23 34.90
CA CYS A 114 -1.42 2.61 36.24
C CYS A 114 -1.55 4.12 36.53
N ARG A 115 -1.66 4.95 35.48
CA ARG A 115 -1.73 6.43 35.52
C ARG A 115 -0.56 7.13 36.23
N SER A 116 0.54 6.43 36.49
CA SER A 116 1.68 6.97 37.24
C SER A 116 2.97 7.07 36.41
N GLY A 117 3.12 6.28 35.35
CA GLY A 117 4.30 6.23 34.49
C GLY A 117 4.00 6.58 33.03
N GLU A 118 5.05 6.81 32.23
CA GLU A 118 4.94 6.90 30.77
C GLU A 118 4.58 5.53 30.19
N GLU A 119 3.66 5.50 29.24
CA GLU A 119 3.29 4.28 28.53
C GLU A 119 4.39 3.93 27.52
N ASP A 120 5.38 3.17 27.96
CA ASP A 120 6.37 2.54 27.11
C ASP A 120 6.30 1.01 27.23
N ILE A 121 7.04 0.30 26.37
CA ILE A 121 7.02 -1.16 26.34
C ILE A 121 7.55 -1.75 27.65
N GLY A 122 8.59 -1.16 28.25
CA GLY A 122 9.13 -1.66 29.51
C GLY A 122 8.09 -1.58 30.61
N HIS A 123 7.47 -0.42 30.74
CA HIS A 123 6.45 -0.13 31.72
C HIS A 123 5.16 -0.94 31.52
N LEU A 124 4.75 -1.23 30.28
CA LEU A 124 3.57 -2.06 30.00
C LEU A 124 3.73 -3.53 30.40
N PHE A 125 4.95 -4.04 30.51
CA PHE A 125 5.23 -5.45 30.83
C PHE A 125 6.03 -5.61 32.14
N THR A 126 6.02 -4.60 33.02
CA THR A 126 6.56 -4.66 34.38
C THR A 126 5.41 -4.82 35.38
#